data_AF-A0A7C4AQ09-F1
#
_entry.id   AF-A0A7C4AQ09-F1
#
_cell.length_a   1.000
_cell.length_b   1.000
_cell.length_c   1.000
_cell.angle_alpha   90.00
_cell.angle_beta   90.00
_cell.angle_gamma   90.00
#
_symmetry.space_group_name_H-M   'P 1'
#
loop_
_entity.id
_entity.type
_entity.pdbx_description
1 polymer ?
#
loop_
_entity_poly.entity_id
_entity_poly.type
_entity_poly.pdbx_seq_one_letter_code
_entity_poly.pdbx_strand_id
1 'polypeptide(L)'
;MDENEKLTKVFEYALNQEQTGMSFFEASLARMGIGAAKTAFEKLIEEEKKHIRFITRILEDLKSRGKVDEQNVKNTQIEKTNFFDDRAQKEFLEQCVQGSMVPDVTVFNTAWLIEKDLSEFYARMAANTTGPASYALEMLSAWEKEHENFFRQYRDKLSQVYAQMPWGG
;
A
#
# COMPACT_ATOMS: atom_id res chain seq x y z
N MET A 1 29.73 5.79 5.90
CA MET A 1 28.31 6.02 6.21
C MET A 1 28.08 5.81 7.69
N ASP A 2 27.91 6.91 8.41
CA ASP A 2 27.38 6.85 9.78
C ASP A 2 25.91 6.37 9.78
N GLU A 3 25.38 6.08 10.96
CA GLU A 3 24.03 5.53 11.12
C GLU A 3 22.93 6.47 10.60
N ASN A 4 23.07 7.78 10.82
CA ASN A 4 22.10 8.77 10.35
C ASN A 4 22.07 8.84 8.81
N GLU A 5 23.24 8.78 8.17
CA GLU A 5 23.34 8.74 6.71
C GLU A 5 22.69 7.46 6.14
N LYS A 6 22.82 6.32 6.83
CA LYS A 6 22.15 5.06 6.44
C LYS A 6 20.63 5.17 6.54
N LEU A 7 20.13 5.65 7.68
CA LEU A 7 18.69 5.83 7.89
C LEU A 7 18.09 6.82 6.90
N THR A 8 18.79 7.91 6.63
CA THR A 8 18.35 8.90 5.64
C THR A 8 18.15 8.25 4.27
N LYS A 9 19.11 7.45 3.79
CA LYS A 9 18.96 6.76 2.49
C LYS A 9 17.84 5.72 2.48
N VAL A 10 17.62 5.02 3.58
CA VAL A 10 16.52 4.05 3.71
C VAL A 10 15.17 4.77 3.59
N PHE A 11 14.98 5.88 4.31
CA PHE A 11 13.72 6.63 4.26
C PHE A 11 13.55 7.45 2.97
N GLU A 12 14.62 7.89 2.32
CA GLU A 12 14.55 8.49 0.97
C GLU A 12 14.10 7.46 -0.07
N TYR A 13 14.63 6.24 0.01
CA TYR A 13 14.16 5.13 -0.82
C TYR A 13 12.68 4.83 -0.54
N ALA A 14 12.29 4.71 0.73
CA ALA A 14 10.90 4.50 1.14
C ALA A 14 9.97 5.59 0.57
N LEU A 15 10.33 6.87 0.73
CA LEU A 15 9.55 7.99 0.22
C LEU A 15 9.32 7.90 -1.29
N ASN A 16 10.36 7.57 -2.04
CA ASN A 16 10.25 7.39 -3.49
C ASN A 16 9.34 6.21 -3.84
N GLN A 17 9.39 5.12 -3.08
CA GLN A 17 8.52 3.98 -3.29
C GLN A 17 7.04 4.33 -3.04
N GLU A 18 6.71 5.00 -1.93
CA GLU A 18 5.31 5.40 -1.67
C GLU A 18 4.78 6.36 -2.75
N GLN A 19 5.61 7.30 -3.20
CA GLN A 19 5.25 8.19 -4.31
C GLN A 19 5.01 7.42 -5.61
N THR A 20 5.80 6.37 -5.85
CA THR A 20 5.66 5.51 -7.04
C THR A 20 4.39 4.65 -6.94
N GLY A 21 4.13 4.04 -5.80
CA GLY A 21 2.91 3.28 -5.51
C GLY A 21 1.66 4.15 -5.66
N MET A 22 1.65 5.32 -5.01
CA MET A 22 0.57 6.30 -5.15
C MET A 22 0.33 6.71 -6.61
N SER A 23 1.40 7.00 -7.37
CA SER A 23 1.28 7.36 -8.79
C SER A 23 0.68 6.24 -9.63
N PHE A 24 1.04 4.99 -9.33
CA PHE A 24 0.44 3.81 -9.96
C PHE A 24 -1.06 3.71 -9.62
N PHE A 25 -1.46 3.96 -8.38
CA PHE A 25 -2.86 3.95 -7.98
C PHE A 25 -3.67 5.08 -8.63
N GLU A 26 -3.13 6.29 -8.70
CA GLU A 26 -3.78 7.42 -9.39
C GLU A 26 -3.96 7.15 -10.88
N ALA A 27 -2.93 6.63 -11.55
CA ALA A 27 -3.00 6.26 -12.97
C ALA A 27 -3.97 5.12 -13.23
N SER A 28 -4.04 4.16 -12.30
CA SER A 28 -5.00 3.05 -12.36
C SER A 28 -6.44 3.55 -12.17
N LEU A 29 -6.67 4.41 -11.18
CA LEU A 29 -7.96 5.02 -10.88
C LEU A 29 -8.52 5.79 -12.09
N ALA A 30 -7.67 6.52 -12.81
CA ALA A 30 -8.06 7.28 -14.00
C ALA A 30 -8.51 6.38 -15.17
N ARG A 31 -8.06 5.11 -15.20
CA ARG A 31 -8.36 4.13 -16.24
C ARG A 31 -9.49 3.16 -15.85
N MET A 32 -9.74 2.97 -14.56
CA MET A 32 -10.81 2.12 -14.06
C MET A 32 -12.19 2.71 -14.41
N GLY A 33 -13.12 1.83 -14.77
CA GLY A 33 -14.52 2.20 -14.99
C GLY A 33 -15.22 2.67 -13.71
N ILE A 34 -16.48 3.12 -13.83
CA ILE A 34 -17.31 3.53 -12.69
C ILE A 34 -17.64 2.30 -11.85
N GLY A 35 -17.39 2.34 -10.53
CA GLY A 35 -17.77 1.26 -9.62
C GLY A 35 -17.04 1.28 -8.27
N ALA A 36 -17.23 0.24 -7.46
CA ALA A 36 -16.72 0.15 -6.11
C ALA A 36 -15.17 0.04 -6.02
N ALA A 37 -14.50 -0.41 -7.09
CA ALA A 37 -13.03 -0.36 -7.22
C ALA A 37 -12.48 1.07 -7.14
N LYS A 38 -13.23 2.04 -7.70
CA LYS A 38 -12.85 3.45 -7.67
C LYS A 38 -12.70 3.96 -6.23
N THR A 39 -13.68 3.67 -5.38
CA THR A 39 -13.69 4.10 -3.98
C THR A 39 -12.56 3.46 -3.17
N ALA A 40 -12.20 2.21 -3.44
CA ALA A 40 -11.08 1.56 -2.74
C ALA A 40 -9.74 2.17 -3.13
N PHE A 41 -9.50 2.45 -4.41
CA PHE A 41 -8.30 3.13 -4.87
C PHE A 41 -8.23 4.58 -4.38
N GLU A 42 -9.36 5.31 -4.35
CA GLU A 42 -9.44 6.64 -3.74
C GLU A 42 -9.01 6.62 -2.25
N LYS A 43 -9.50 5.64 -1.48
CA LYS A 43 -9.11 5.46 -0.08
C LYS A 43 -7.61 5.13 0.06
N LEU A 44 -7.09 4.21 -0.75
CA LEU A 44 -5.67 3.86 -0.76
C LEU A 44 -4.78 5.06 -1.07
N ILE A 45 -5.11 5.86 -2.08
CA ILE A 45 -4.36 7.08 -2.41
C ILE A 45 -4.31 8.05 -1.22
N GLU A 46 -5.40 8.17 -0.45
CA GLU A 46 -5.40 9.00 0.76
C GLU A 46 -4.54 8.41 1.90
N GLU A 47 -4.38 7.10 1.97
CA GLU A 47 -3.45 6.43 2.89
C GLU A 47 -2.00 6.58 2.47
N GLU A 48 -1.68 6.41 1.18
CA GLU A 48 -0.33 6.67 0.67
C GLU A 48 0.12 8.10 0.96
N LYS A 49 -0.80 9.08 0.83
CA LYS A 49 -0.52 10.46 1.23
C LYS A 49 -0.18 10.58 2.72
N LYS A 50 -0.78 9.77 3.60
CA LYS A 50 -0.41 9.72 5.03
C LYS A 50 0.98 9.12 5.20
N HIS A 51 1.30 8.04 4.49
CA HIS A 51 2.61 7.38 4.54
C HIS A 51 3.72 8.34 4.07
N ILE A 52 3.53 8.99 2.94
CA ILE A 52 4.43 10.04 2.40
C ILE A 52 4.67 11.15 3.42
N ARG A 53 3.60 11.68 4.05
CA ARG A 53 3.74 12.71 5.08
C ARG A 53 4.50 12.20 6.31
N PHE A 54 4.26 10.96 6.71
CA PHE A 54 4.94 10.35 7.84
C PHE A 54 6.44 10.19 7.59
N ILE A 55 6.82 9.62 6.44
CA ILE A 55 8.22 9.44 6.03
C ILE A 55 8.92 10.80 5.85
N THR A 56 8.22 11.78 5.28
CA THR A 56 8.78 13.15 5.10
C THR A 56 9.18 13.76 6.45
N ARG A 57 8.34 13.64 7.48
CA ARG A 57 8.66 14.14 8.84
C ARG A 57 9.86 13.41 9.44
N ILE A 58 9.97 12.10 9.23
CA ILE A 58 11.13 11.32 9.69
C ILE A 58 12.42 11.82 9.02
N LEU A 59 12.37 12.10 7.72
CA LEU A 59 13.52 12.67 6.99
C LEU A 59 13.89 14.07 7.48
N GLU A 60 12.90 14.90 7.84
CA GLU A 60 13.13 16.21 8.46
C GLU A 60 13.83 16.08 9.83
N ASP A 61 13.43 15.12 10.66
CA ASP A 61 14.08 14.84 11.94
C ASP A 61 15.53 14.37 11.77
N LEU A 62 15.77 13.44 10.85
CA LEU A 62 17.12 12.95 10.54
C LEU A 62 18.04 14.07 10.01
N LYS A 63 17.52 14.97 9.17
CA LYS A 63 18.27 16.12 8.64
C LYS A 63 18.56 17.18 9.70
N SER A 64 17.60 17.48 10.58
CA SER A 64 17.71 18.59 11.53
C SER A 64 18.35 18.20 12.87
N ARG A 65 18.14 16.96 13.32
CA ARG A 65 18.54 16.48 14.65
C ARG A 65 19.48 15.28 14.62
N GLY A 66 19.70 14.68 13.45
CA GLY A 66 20.52 13.48 13.28
C GLY A 66 19.89 12.19 13.81
N LYS A 67 18.62 12.22 14.19
CA LYS A 67 17.87 11.08 14.74
C LYS A 67 16.37 11.28 14.56
N VAL A 68 15.64 10.17 14.49
CA VAL A 68 14.17 10.15 14.44
C VAL A 68 13.58 10.61 15.79
N ASP A 69 12.57 11.49 15.77
CA ASP A 69 11.86 11.90 16.98
C ASP A 69 10.82 10.85 17.39
N GLU A 70 11.01 10.26 18.56
CA GLU A 70 10.10 9.25 19.11
C GLU A 70 8.66 9.76 19.29
N GLN A 71 8.48 11.05 19.60
CA GLN A 71 7.13 11.62 19.74
C GLN A 71 6.41 11.71 18.40
N ASN A 72 7.13 12.06 17.32
CA ASN A 72 6.56 12.10 15.98
C ASN A 72 6.08 10.71 15.53
N VAL A 73 6.83 9.67 15.88
CA VAL A 73 6.45 8.28 15.58
C VAL A 73 5.23 7.86 16.41
N LYS A 74 5.25 8.05 17.73
CA LYS A 74 4.16 7.63 18.63
C LYS A 74 2.83 8.36 18.38
N ASN A 75 2.88 9.62 17.97
CA ASN A 75 1.68 10.42 17.70
C ASN A 75 1.04 10.08 16.36
N THR A 76 1.69 9.28 15.52
CA THR A 76 1.12 8.87 14.23
C THR A 76 0.12 7.74 14.47
N GLN A 77 -1.16 8.07 14.31
CA GLN A 77 -2.24 7.10 14.25
C GLN A 77 -2.75 7.05 12.81
N ILE A 78 -2.59 5.89 12.16
CA ILE A 78 -3.32 5.58 10.94
C ILE A 78 -4.39 4.58 11.36
N GLU A 79 -5.64 5.01 11.29
CA GLU A 79 -6.79 4.17 11.56
C GLU A 79 -6.86 3.05 10.51
N LYS A 80 -7.32 1.86 10.92
CA LYS A 80 -7.58 0.77 9.98
C LYS A 80 -8.65 1.22 8.99
N THR A 81 -8.28 1.38 7.72
CA THR A 81 -9.25 1.72 6.68
C THR A 81 -9.97 0.48 6.19
N ASN A 82 -11.30 0.51 6.23
CA ASN A 82 -12.09 -0.49 5.54
C ASN A 82 -12.22 -0.10 4.05
N PHE A 83 -11.37 -0.70 3.20
CA PHE A 83 -11.34 -0.40 1.76
C PHE A 83 -12.65 -0.76 1.04
N PHE A 84 -13.24 -1.89 1.43
CA PHE A 84 -14.49 -2.41 0.87
C PHE A 84 -15.40 -2.93 1.99
N ASP A 85 -16.64 -2.46 2.02
CA ASP A 85 -17.67 -3.24 2.72
C ASP A 85 -18.06 -4.48 1.89
N ASP A 86 -18.67 -5.47 2.55
CA ASP A 86 -19.04 -6.75 1.92
C ASP A 86 -19.94 -6.58 0.68
N ARG A 87 -20.73 -5.51 0.64
CA ARG A 87 -21.63 -5.21 -0.48
C ARG A 87 -20.83 -4.70 -1.67
N ALA A 88 -19.98 -3.70 -1.46
CA ALA A 88 -19.10 -3.13 -2.47
C ALA A 88 -18.18 -4.19 -3.08
N GLN A 89 -17.74 -5.17 -2.27
CA GLN A 89 -16.94 -6.29 -2.76
C GLN A 89 -17.73 -7.21 -3.70
N LYS A 90 -18.99 -7.54 -3.36
CA LYS A 90 -19.86 -8.38 -4.22
C LYS A 90 -20.20 -7.67 -5.53
N GLU A 91 -20.62 -6.41 -5.46
CA GLU A 91 -20.97 -5.61 -6.65
C GLU A 91 -19.77 -5.50 -7.61
N PHE A 92 -18.56 -5.33 -7.07
CA PHE A 92 -17.36 -5.27 -7.90
C PHE A 92 -17.03 -6.62 -8.57
N LEU A 93 -17.10 -7.73 -7.81
CA LEU A 93 -16.87 -9.06 -8.39
C LEU A 93 -17.88 -9.38 -9.49
N GLU A 94 -19.16 -9.07 -9.30
CA GLU A 94 -20.20 -9.24 -10.32
C GLU A 94 -19.91 -8.44 -11.59
N GLN A 95 -19.47 -7.18 -11.46
CA GLN A 95 -19.07 -6.34 -12.59
C GLN A 95 -17.88 -6.92 -13.35
N CYS A 96 -16.89 -7.50 -12.66
CA CYS A 96 -15.75 -8.16 -13.30
C CYS A 96 -16.16 -9.42 -14.08
N VAL A 97 -17.21 -10.14 -13.66
CA VAL A 97 -17.72 -11.34 -14.35
C VAL A 97 -18.52 -10.95 -15.59
N GLN A 98 -19.36 -9.92 -15.47
CA GLN A 98 -20.31 -9.52 -16.52
C GLN A 98 -19.70 -8.62 -17.60
N GLY A 99 -18.63 -7.90 -17.28
CA GLY A 99 -17.89 -7.05 -18.23
C GLY A 99 -16.60 -7.71 -18.75
N SER A 100 -16.10 -7.25 -19.91
CA SER A 100 -14.74 -7.60 -20.42
C SER A 100 -13.60 -6.97 -19.60
N MET A 101 -13.72 -6.92 -18.27
CA MET A 101 -12.82 -6.19 -17.35
C MET A 101 -11.53 -6.97 -17.02
N VAL A 102 -10.96 -7.69 -17.99
CA VAL A 102 -9.62 -8.30 -17.88
C VAL A 102 -8.52 -7.28 -17.49
N PRO A 103 -8.57 -5.99 -17.91
CA PRO A 103 -7.60 -4.98 -17.49
C PRO A 103 -7.51 -4.78 -15.97
N ASP A 104 -8.61 -4.97 -15.23
CA ASP A 104 -8.64 -4.72 -13.79
C ASP A 104 -7.85 -5.77 -13.02
N VAL A 105 -7.89 -7.05 -13.43
CA VAL A 105 -7.16 -8.15 -12.77
C VAL A 105 -5.65 -7.88 -12.72
N THR A 106 -5.09 -7.34 -13.81
CA THR A 106 -3.66 -7.02 -13.91
C THR A 106 -3.28 -5.89 -12.96
N VAL A 107 -4.15 -4.90 -12.81
CA VAL A 107 -3.95 -3.78 -11.88
C VAL A 107 -3.93 -4.28 -10.43
N PHE A 108 -4.90 -5.10 -10.02
CA PHE A 108 -4.93 -5.68 -8.67
C PHE A 108 -3.73 -6.60 -8.38
N ASN A 109 -3.27 -7.38 -9.37
CA ASN A 109 -2.07 -8.20 -9.21
C ASN A 109 -0.80 -7.36 -9.08
N THR A 110 -0.71 -6.27 -9.83
CA THR A 110 0.45 -5.36 -9.77
C THR A 110 0.47 -4.60 -8.45
N ALA A 111 -0.69 -4.10 -8.01
CA ALA A 111 -0.86 -3.51 -6.68
C ALA A 111 -0.42 -4.49 -5.58
N TRP A 112 -0.92 -5.73 -5.59
CA TRP A 112 -0.50 -6.74 -4.62
C TRP A 112 1.03 -6.94 -4.55
N LEU A 113 1.71 -6.94 -5.71
CA LEU A 113 3.16 -7.11 -5.75
C LEU A 113 3.91 -5.89 -5.20
N ILE A 114 3.42 -4.67 -5.47
CA ILE A 114 3.96 -3.42 -4.90
C ILE A 114 3.86 -3.49 -3.36
N GLU A 115 2.66 -3.68 -2.83
CA GLU A 115 2.41 -3.72 -1.38
C GLU A 115 3.20 -4.83 -0.67
N LYS A 116 3.32 -5.99 -1.32
CA LYS A 116 4.13 -7.10 -0.81
C LYS A 116 5.61 -6.72 -0.72
N ASP A 117 6.17 -6.11 -1.76
CA ASP A 117 7.58 -5.73 -1.75
C ASP A 117 7.87 -4.65 -0.70
N LEU A 118 6.97 -3.66 -0.56
CA LEU A 118 7.09 -2.59 0.44
C LEU A 118 6.97 -3.12 1.87
N SER A 119 5.94 -3.91 2.16
CA SER A 119 5.76 -4.50 3.48
C SER A 119 6.97 -5.35 3.91
N GLU A 120 7.52 -6.15 3.00
CA GLU A 120 8.71 -6.95 3.24
C GLU A 120 9.98 -6.11 3.35
N PHE A 121 10.12 -5.07 2.52
CA PHE A 121 11.24 -4.13 2.60
C PHE A 121 11.27 -3.45 3.97
N TYR A 122 10.14 -2.90 4.43
CA TYR A 122 10.04 -2.25 5.73
C TYR A 122 10.30 -3.22 6.88
N ALA A 123 9.76 -4.44 6.84
CA ALA A 123 10.04 -5.47 7.84
C ALA A 123 11.55 -5.79 7.92
N ARG A 124 12.21 -5.93 6.77
CA ARG A 124 13.66 -6.18 6.71
C ARG A 124 14.46 -5.00 7.27
N MET A 125 14.08 -3.77 6.95
CA MET A 125 14.78 -2.59 7.46
C MET A 125 14.57 -2.40 8.96
N ALA A 126 13.35 -2.63 9.46
CA ALA A 126 13.02 -2.61 10.88
C ALA A 126 13.90 -3.57 11.69
N ALA A 127 14.06 -4.81 11.20
CA ALA A 127 14.88 -5.85 11.84
C ALA A 127 16.39 -5.53 11.86
N ASN A 128 16.86 -4.64 10.98
CA ASN A 128 18.27 -4.25 10.85
C ASN A 128 18.57 -2.87 11.47
N THR A 129 17.60 -2.25 12.14
CA THR A 129 17.76 -0.97 12.83
C THR A 129 17.18 -1.03 14.24
N THR A 130 17.40 0.01 15.04
CA THR A 130 16.94 0.05 16.43
C THR A 130 16.27 1.39 16.76
N GLY A 131 15.64 1.46 17.94
CA GLY A 131 15.05 2.69 18.44
C GLY A 131 13.84 3.17 17.62
N PRO A 132 13.55 4.48 17.62
CA PRO A 132 12.36 5.03 16.98
C PRO A 132 12.27 4.76 15.47
N ALA A 133 13.41 4.64 14.78
CA ALA A 133 13.43 4.32 13.35
C ALA A 133 12.93 2.88 13.08
N SER A 134 13.28 1.93 13.95
CA SER A 134 12.80 0.54 13.85
C SER A 134 11.29 0.50 14.00
N TYR A 135 10.76 1.15 15.04
CA TYR A 135 9.32 1.22 15.28
C TYR A 135 8.55 1.90 14.13
N ALA A 136 9.09 2.97 13.54
CA ALA A 136 8.48 3.61 12.37
C ALA A 136 8.41 2.67 11.15
N LEU A 137 9.45 1.87 10.91
CA LEU A 137 9.46 0.88 9.83
C LEU A 137 8.55 -0.31 10.12
N GLU A 138 8.40 -0.73 11.38
CA GLU A 138 7.40 -1.73 11.76
C GLU A 138 5.97 -1.24 11.50
N MET A 139 5.69 0.03 11.79
CA MET A 139 4.39 0.64 11.50
C MET A 139 4.10 0.65 9.99
N LEU A 140 5.04 1.14 9.18
CA LEU A 140 4.93 1.12 7.71
C LEU A 140 4.72 -0.31 7.19
N SER A 141 5.53 -1.27 7.65
CA SER A 141 5.38 -2.68 7.29
C SER A 141 4.00 -3.23 7.60
N ALA A 142 3.44 -2.87 8.77
CA ALA A 142 2.11 -3.31 9.16
C ALA A 142 1.01 -2.71 8.27
N TRP A 143 1.11 -1.42 7.90
CA TRP A 143 0.16 -0.77 7.00
C TRP A 143 0.19 -1.38 5.60
N GLU A 144 1.38 -1.52 5.00
CA GLU A 144 1.51 -2.16 3.69
C GLU A 144 1.08 -3.64 3.72
N LYS A 145 1.22 -4.31 4.87
CA LYS A 145 0.71 -5.68 5.02
C LYS A 145 -0.81 -5.74 4.98
N GLU A 146 -1.49 -4.72 5.52
CA GLU A 146 -2.95 -4.61 5.42
C GLU A 146 -3.38 -4.39 3.97
N HIS A 147 -2.69 -3.53 3.22
CA HIS A 147 -2.91 -3.34 1.79
C HIS A 147 -2.65 -4.63 0.99
N GLU A 148 -1.52 -5.31 1.23
CA GLU A 148 -1.17 -6.57 0.60
C GLU A 148 -2.26 -7.62 0.81
N ASN A 149 -2.72 -7.77 2.06
CA ASN A 149 -3.78 -8.71 2.40
C ASN A 149 -5.08 -8.38 1.65
N PHE A 150 -5.42 -7.09 1.54
CA PHE A 150 -6.57 -6.63 0.79
C PHE A 150 -6.47 -7.02 -0.70
N PHE A 151 -5.37 -6.66 -1.38
CA PHE A 151 -5.19 -6.99 -2.79
C PHE A 151 -5.08 -8.49 -3.06
N ARG A 152 -4.43 -9.25 -2.16
CA ARG A 152 -4.33 -10.71 -2.26
C ARG A 152 -5.71 -11.37 -2.22
N GLN A 153 -6.52 -11.02 -1.22
CA GLN A 153 -7.88 -11.55 -1.10
C GLN A 153 -8.71 -11.27 -2.35
N TYR A 154 -8.56 -10.07 -2.91
CA TYR A 154 -9.30 -9.70 -4.11
C TYR A 154 -8.84 -10.47 -5.35
N ARG A 155 -7.53 -10.57 -5.57
CA ARG A 155 -6.90 -11.37 -6.62
C ARG A 155 -7.34 -12.84 -6.56
N ASP A 156 -7.36 -13.43 -5.37
CA ASP A 156 -7.74 -14.83 -5.17
C ASP A 156 -9.22 -15.04 -5.51
N LYS A 157 -10.10 -14.12 -5.09
CA LYS A 157 -11.53 -14.15 -5.44
C LYS A 157 -11.76 -14.01 -6.96
N LEU A 158 -11.08 -13.07 -7.62
CA LEU A 158 -11.14 -12.95 -9.08
C LEU A 158 -10.68 -14.24 -9.76
N SER A 159 -9.55 -14.80 -9.34
CA SER A 159 -9.01 -16.03 -9.91
C SER A 159 -10.00 -17.20 -9.77
N GLN A 160 -10.65 -17.32 -8.62
CA GLN A 160 -11.69 -18.33 -8.39
C GLN A 160 -12.91 -18.14 -9.31
N VAL A 161 -13.37 -16.90 -9.46
CA VAL A 161 -14.50 -16.55 -10.33
C VAL A 161 -14.22 -16.92 -11.78
N TYR A 162 -13.06 -16.52 -12.31
CA TYR A 162 -12.65 -16.86 -13.68
C TYR A 162 -12.45 -18.37 -13.88
N ALA A 163 -11.96 -19.09 -12.88
CA ALA A 163 -11.81 -20.55 -12.94
C ALA A 163 -13.16 -21.29 -13.03
N GLN A 164 -14.23 -20.71 -12.49
CA GLN A 164 -15.58 -21.29 -12.49
C GLN A 164 -16.43 -20.85 -13.70
N MET A 165 -15.91 -19.96 -14.56
CA MET A 165 -16.63 -19.56 -15.76
C MET A 165 -16.83 -20.76 -16.70
N PRO A 166 -18.03 -20.91 -17.30
CA PRO A 166 -18.25 -21.93 -18.31
C PRO A 166 -17.39 -21.63 -19.54
N TRP A 167 -16.35 -22.44 -19.74
CA TRP A 167 -15.56 -22.45 -20.96
C TRP A 167 -16.40 -23.17 -22.03
N GLY A 168 -17.10 -22.39 -22.86
CA GLY A 168 -18.01 -22.92 -23.87
C GLY A 168 -17.35 -24.03 -24.71
N GLY A 169 -18.06 -25.16 -24.80
CA GLY A 169 -17.86 -26.21 -25.80
C GLY A 169 -19.12 -26.32 -26.65
#